data_AF-A0A4U6BK63-F1
#
_entry.id   AF-A0A4U6BK63-F1
#
_cell.length_a   1.000
_cell.length_b   1.000
_cell.length_c   1.000
_cell.angle_alpha   90.00
_cell.angle_beta   90.00
_cell.angle_gamma   90.00
#
_symmetry.space_group_name_H-M   'P 1'
#
loop_
_entity.id
_entity.type
_entity.pdbx_description
1 polymer ?
#
loop_
_entity_poly.entity_id
_entity_poly.type
_entity_poly.pdbx_seq_one_letter_code
_entity_poly.pdbx_strand_id
1 'polypeptide(L)'
;MSESDADRRNDQYGWIDSLAPDLLRASRELVESGEAYRVSDESVAQILTAAIRLYVAKSDGEERTFPPIAGERDSEMTPTELLSAVSEMLRALHLGPVELALWYRRRPDEDSYYPGAKS
;
A
#
# COMPACT_ATOMS: atom_id res chain seq x y z
N MET A 1 -24.52 -25.71 4.80
CA MET A 1 -24.08 -24.32 5.02
C MET A 1 -22.71 -24.41 5.65
N SER A 2 -21.66 -24.05 4.93
CA SER A 2 -20.28 -24.20 5.40
C SER A 2 -19.99 -23.16 6.49
N GLU A 3 -19.18 -23.50 7.49
CA GLU A 3 -18.79 -22.65 8.64
C GLU A 3 -18.22 -21.27 8.24
N SER A 4 -17.83 -21.09 6.97
CA SER A 4 -17.21 -19.88 6.42
C SER A 4 -18.08 -18.60 6.43
N ASP A 5 -19.41 -18.72 6.49
CA ASP A 5 -20.31 -17.54 6.46
C ASP A 5 -20.76 -17.08 7.86
N ALA A 6 -20.45 -17.85 8.90
CA ALA A 6 -20.68 -17.45 10.29
C ALA A 6 -19.47 -16.67 10.85
N ASP A 7 -18.23 -17.07 10.50
CA ASP A 7 -17.01 -16.45 11.02
C ASP A 7 -16.77 -15.03 10.49
N ARG A 8 -17.15 -14.72 9.24
CA ARG A 8 -17.03 -13.35 8.70
C ARG A 8 -17.92 -12.32 9.40
N ARG A 9 -18.96 -12.76 10.10
CA ARG A 9 -19.86 -11.84 10.85
C ARG A 9 -19.25 -11.36 12.16
N ASN A 10 -18.10 -11.90 12.58
CA ASN A 10 -17.43 -11.54 13.82
C ASN A 10 -15.95 -11.19 13.62
N ASP A 11 -15.56 -10.80 12.41
CA ASP A 11 -14.24 -10.22 12.17
C ASP A 11 -14.21 -8.79 12.72
N GLN A 12 -13.48 -8.61 13.82
CA GLN A 12 -13.26 -7.31 14.48
C GLN A 12 -12.79 -6.22 13.49
N TYR A 13 -12.13 -6.60 12.39
CA TYR A 13 -11.56 -5.70 11.41
C TYR A 13 -12.23 -5.77 10.03
N GLY A 14 -13.27 -6.59 9.86
CA GLY A 14 -13.99 -6.76 8.59
C GLY A 14 -14.69 -5.49 8.08
N TRP A 15 -14.86 -4.49 8.95
CA TRP A 15 -15.32 -3.16 8.55
C TRP A 15 -14.35 -2.45 7.59
N ILE A 16 -13.05 -2.76 7.63
CA ILE A 16 -12.04 -2.18 6.73
C ILE A 16 -12.31 -2.61 5.29
N ASP A 17 -12.62 -3.90 5.07
CA ASP A 17 -12.96 -4.43 3.74
C ASP A 17 -14.25 -3.79 3.19
N SER A 18 -15.19 -3.47 4.07
CA SER A 18 -16.43 -2.79 3.70
C SER A 18 -16.21 -1.31 3.38
N LEU A 19 -15.29 -0.64 4.08
CA LEU A 19 -14.98 0.78 3.88
C LEU A 19 -14.11 1.04 2.64
N ALA A 20 -13.16 0.15 2.33
CA ALA A 20 -12.18 0.32 1.27
C ALA A 20 -12.78 0.72 -0.11
N PRO A 21 -13.81 0.04 -0.65
CA PRO A 21 -14.38 0.43 -1.94
C PRO A 21 -15.08 1.80 -1.90
N ASP A 22 -15.74 2.13 -0.78
CA ASP A 22 -16.39 3.43 -0.61
C ASP A 22 -15.38 4.57 -0.50
N LEU A 23 -14.28 4.34 0.22
CA LEU A 23 -13.19 5.31 0.33
C LEU A 23 -12.56 5.59 -1.04
N LEU A 24 -12.27 4.55 -1.83
CA LEU A 24 -11.70 4.69 -3.17
C LEU A 24 -12.64 5.42 -4.12
N ARG A 25 -13.94 5.10 -4.10
CA ARG A 25 -14.95 5.80 -4.90
C ARG A 25 -15.04 7.28 -4.51
N ALA A 26 -15.16 7.57 -3.22
CA ALA A 26 -15.25 8.94 -2.73
C ALA A 26 -13.99 9.75 -3.03
N SER A 27 -12.79 9.14 -2.97
CA SER A 27 -11.55 9.84 -3.32
C SER A 27 -11.52 10.25 -4.79
N ARG A 28 -12.01 9.41 -5.70
CA ARG A 28 -12.12 9.77 -7.13
C ARG A 28 -13.05 10.96 -7.32
N GLU A 29 -14.27 10.87 -6.76
CA GLU A 29 -15.28 11.93 -6.86
C GLU A 29 -14.72 13.27 -6.36
N LEU A 30 -14.04 13.27 -5.20
CA LEU A 30 -13.45 14.48 -4.62
C LEU A 30 -12.30 15.07 -5.45
N VAL A 31 -11.46 14.24 -6.05
CA VAL A 31 -10.33 14.71 -6.88
C VAL A 31 -10.87 15.25 -8.20
N GLU A 32 -11.76 14.52 -8.86
CA GLU A 32 -12.38 14.93 -10.13
C GLU A 32 -13.19 16.22 -10.00
N SER A 33 -13.85 16.43 -8.86
CA SER A 33 -14.62 17.65 -8.59
C SER A 33 -13.77 18.80 -8.02
N GLY A 34 -12.47 18.60 -7.77
CA GLY A 34 -11.59 19.59 -7.15
C GLY A 34 -11.94 19.91 -5.69
N GLU A 35 -12.62 18.99 -4.99
CA GLU A 35 -13.10 19.16 -3.62
C GLU A 35 -12.27 18.40 -2.58
N ALA A 36 -11.04 17.98 -2.93
CA ALA A 36 -10.14 17.27 -2.01
C ALA A 36 -9.93 17.99 -0.66
N TYR A 37 -10.01 19.33 -0.64
CA TYR A 37 -9.91 20.16 0.57
C TYR A 37 -10.96 19.86 1.65
N ARG A 38 -12.03 19.11 1.32
CA ARG A 38 -13.08 18.71 2.26
C ARG A 38 -12.63 17.60 3.21
N VAL A 39 -11.56 16.88 2.88
CA VAL A 39 -10.93 15.89 3.75
C VAL A 39 -9.72 16.54 4.41
N SER A 40 -9.59 16.40 5.73
CA SER A 40 -8.46 16.99 6.44
C SER A 40 -7.14 16.29 6.09
N ASP A 41 -6.05 17.07 6.06
CA ASP A 41 -4.70 16.55 5.84
C ASP A 41 -4.35 15.44 6.84
N GLU A 42 -4.77 15.58 8.10
CA GLU A 42 -4.58 14.57 9.14
C GLU A 42 -5.27 13.24 8.80
N SER A 43 -6.51 13.29 8.28
CA SER A 43 -7.23 12.06 7.88
C SER A 43 -6.51 11.37 6.73
N VAL A 44 -6.06 12.13 5.73
CA VAL A 44 -5.30 11.59 4.59
C VAL A 44 -4.00 10.95 5.08
N ALA A 45 -3.26 11.59 5.99
CA ALA A 45 -2.04 11.06 6.57
C ALA A 45 -2.27 9.75 7.36
N GLN A 46 -3.35 9.67 8.14
CA GLN A 46 -3.72 8.47 8.89
C GLN A 46 -4.10 7.30 7.96
N ILE A 47 -4.90 7.58 6.92
CA ILE A 47 -5.28 6.59 5.89
C ILE A 47 -4.03 6.03 5.20
N LEU A 48 -3.15 6.90 4.71
CA LEU A 48 -1.93 6.50 4.02
C LEU A 48 -1.02 5.66 4.93
N THR A 49 -0.86 6.08 6.19
CA THR A 49 -0.07 5.34 7.19
C THR A 49 -0.64 3.95 7.44
N ALA A 50 -1.97 3.83 7.62
CA ALA A 50 -2.63 2.56 7.84
C ALA A 50 -2.49 1.63 6.63
N ALA A 51 -2.73 2.16 5.42
CA ALA A 51 -2.63 1.39 4.18
C ALA A 51 -1.23 0.84 3.95
N ILE A 52 -0.18 1.66 4.12
CA ILE A 52 1.22 1.22 3.96
C ILE A 52 1.57 0.13 4.98
N ARG A 53 1.19 0.29 6.25
CA ARG A 53 1.44 -0.72 7.29
C ARG A 53 0.78 -2.05 6.98
N LEU A 54 -0.48 -2.03 6.52
CA LEU A 54 -1.21 -3.23 6.14
C LEU A 54 -0.61 -3.89 4.90
N TYR A 55 -0.22 -3.10 3.90
CA TYR A 55 0.42 -3.62 2.68
C TYR A 55 1.72 -4.35 3.00
N VAL A 56 2.65 -3.70 3.72
CA VAL A 56 3.93 -4.30 4.11
C VAL A 56 3.73 -5.59 4.92
N ALA A 57 2.82 -5.57 5.90
CA ALA A 57 2.54 -6.75 6.71
C ALA A 57 2.00 -7.94 5.87
N LYS A 58 1.18 -7.67 4.85
CA LYS A 58 0.64 -8.70 3.96
C LYS A 58 1.65 -9.16 2.89
N SER A 59 2.51 -8.27 2.39
CA SER A 59 3.51 -8.61 1.37
C SER A 59 4.71 -9.36 1.94
N ASP A 60 5.08 -9.10 3.20
CA ASP A 60 6.23 -9.74 3.84
C ASP A 60 5.87 -11.13 4.42
N GLY A 61 4.61 -11.34 4.80
CA GLY A 61 4.17 -12.54 5.52
C GLY A 61 3.55 -13.66 4.67
N GLU A 62 3.13 -13.37 3.44
CA GLU A 62 2.52 -14.35 2.55
C GLU A 62 3.33 -14.43 1.24
N GLU A 63 3.59 -15.63 0.70
CA GLU A 63 4.17 -15.84 -0.64
C GLU A 63 3.27 -15.33 -1.79
N ARG A 64 2.34 -14.42 -1.49
CA ARG A 64 1.33 -13.85 -2.38
C ARG A 64 1.66 -12.40 -2.64
N THR A 65 2.21 -12.14 -3.81
CA THR A 65 2.32 -10.78 -4.34
C THR A 65 0.94 -10.33 -4.83
N PHE A 66 0.39 -9.27 -4.25
CA PHE A 66 -0.79 -8.58 -4.76
C PHE A 66 -0.42 -7.13 -5.08
N PRO A 67 -1.10 -6.48 -6.05
CA PRO A 67 -0.74 -5.13 -6.46
C PRO A 67 -1.01 -4.11 -5.34
N PRO A 68 -0.06 -3.18 -5.07
CA PRO A 68 -0.21 -2.14 -4.04
C PRO A 68 -1.22 -1.05 -4.40
N ILE A 69 -1.59 -0.94 -5.67
CA ILE A 69 -2.47 0.10 -6.22
C ILE A 69 -3.67 -0.62 -6.84
N ALA A 70 -4.88 -0.13 -6.54
CA ALA A 70 -6.11 -0.67 -7.11
C ALA A 70 -6.18 -0.44 -8.63
N GLY A 71 -7.07 -1.18 -9.30
CA GLY A 71 -7.33 -1.05 -10.73
C GLY A 71 -6.22 -1.60 -11.63
N GLU A 72 -6.29 -1.22 -12.90
CA GLU A 72 -5.33 -1.63 -13.93
C GLU A 72 -4.50 -0.43 -14.41
N ARG A 73 -3.18 -0.58 -14.43
CA ARG A 73 -2.23 0.44 -14.94
C ARG A 73 -2.45 1.81 -14.30
N ASP A 74 -2.85 2.81 -15.09
CA ASP A 74 -3.04 4.21 -14.72
C ASP A 74 -4.50 4.58 -14.48
N SER A 75 -5.41 3.60 -14.42
CA SER A 75 -6.86 3.84 -14.22
C SER A 75 -7.21 4.48 -12.86
N GLU A 76 -6.40 4.25 -11.84
CA GLU A 76 -6.63 4.74 -10.48
C GLU A 76 -5.63 5.79 -10.02
N MET A 77 -4.44 5.76 -10.61
CA MET A 77 -3.34 6.62 -10.21
C MET A 77 -2.39 6.78 -11.38
N THR A 78 -2.11 8.02 -11.75
CA THR A 78 -1.12 8.31 -12.78
C THR A 78 0.30 8.09 -12.24
N PRO A 79 1.27 7.78 -13.11
CA PRO A 79 2.68 7.67 -12.70
C PRO A 79 3.22 8.94 -12.01
N THR A 80 2.75 10.11 -12.43
CA THR A 80 3.17 11.40 -11.85
C THR A 80 2.66 11.56 -10.42
N GLU A 81 1.40 11.23 -10.15
CA GLU A 81 0.83 11.29 -8.79
C GLU A 81 1.59 10.35 -7.85
N LEU A 82 1.85 9.12 -8.30
CA LEU A 82 2.63 8.16 -7.54
C LEU A 82 4.03 8.68 -7.21
N LEU A 83 4.77 9.15 -8.22
CA LEU A 83 6.14 9.65 -8.03
C LEU A 83 6.20 10.88 -7.12
N SER A 84 5.23 11.79 -7.27
CA SER A 84 5.08 12.95 -6.38
C SER A 84 4.85 12.49 -4.94
N ALA A 85 3.87 11.62 -4.69
CA ALA A 85 3.56 11.13 -3.35
C ALA A 85 4.76 10.41 -2.71
N VAL A 86 5.45 9.53 -3.44
CA VAL A 86 6.66 8.85 -2.95
C VAL A 86 7.77 9.85 -2.62
N SER A 87 7.99 10.86 -3.47
CA SER A 87 9.01 11.89 -3.23
C SER A 87 8.72 12.71 -1.96
N GLU A 88 7.45 13.05 -1.72
CA GLU A 88 7.02 13.73 -0.49
C GLU A 88 7.23 12.85 0.74
N MET A 89 6.87 11.56 0.67
CA MET A 89 7.07 10.61 1.78
C MET A 89 8.54 10.43 2.13
N LEU A 90 9.41 10.27 1.13
CA LEU A 90 10.86 10.18 1.35
C LEU A 90 11.40 11.42 2.05
N ARG A 91 10.94 12.61 1.62
CA ARG A 91 11.35 13.87 2.24
C ARG A 91 10.85 14.00 3.67
N ALA A 92 9.59 13.61 3.93
CA ALA A 92 8.99 13.61 5.26
C ALA A 92 9.71 12.67 6.24
N LEU A 93 10.28 11.57 5.73
CA LEU A 93 11.09 10.62 6.51
C LEU A 93 12.58 10.95 6.53
N HIS A 94 12.99 12.08 5.95
CA HIS A 94 14.38 12.49 5.81
C HIS A 94 15.27 11.43 5.13
N LEU A 95 14.70 10.65 4.21
CA LEU A 95 15.42 9.66 3.42
C LEU A 95 16.07 10.33 2.21
N GLY A 96 17.39 10.23 2.11
CA GLY A 96 18.15 10.75 0.99
C GLY A 96 18.20 9.78 -0.20
N PRO A 97 18.73 10.25 -1.34
CA PRO A 97 18.95 9.41 -2.53
C PRO A 97 19.85 8.20 -2.27
N VAL A 98 20.70 8.26 -1.24
CA VAL A 98 21.64 7.18 -0.88
C VAL A 98 20.90 6.03 -0.21
N GLU A 99 20.01 6.31 0.73
CA GLU A 99 19.17 5.31 1.40
C GLU A 99 18.28 4.58 0.40
N LEU A 100 17.73 5.31 -0.57
CA LEU A 100 16.95 4.75 -1.67
C LEU A 100 17.80 3.81 -2.54
N ALA A 101 19.01 4.24 -2.92
CA ALA A 101 19.91 3.45 -3.75
C ALA A 101 20.36 2.14 -3.07
N LEU A 102 20.50 2.13 -1.73
CA LEU A 102 20.81 0.94 -0.96
C LEU A 102 19.64 -0.06 -0.95
N TRP A 103 18.41 0.43 -0.86
CA TRP A 103 17.21 -0.41 -0.96
C TRP A 103 17.02 -1.01 -2.35
N TYR A 104 17.21 -0.23 -3.43
CA TYR A 104 17.13 -0.75 -4.80
C TYR A 104 18.23 -1.77 -5.14
N ARG A 105 19.37 -1.74 -4.44
CA ARG A 105 20.44 -2.73 -4.59
C ARG A 105 20.17 -4.05 -3.88
N ARG A 106 19.39 -4.05 -2.79
CA ARG A 106 18.94 -5.29 -2.15
C ARG A 106 17.86 -5.92 -3.01
N ARG A 107 18.24 -6.84 -3.90
CA ARG A 107 17.28 -7.76 -4.51
C ARG A 107 16.81 -8.73 -3.42
N PRO A 108 15.49 -8.88 -3.18
CA PRO A 108 14.95 -9.86 -2.21
C PRO A 108 15.44 -11.29 -2.47
N ASP A 109 15.78 -11.58 -3.71
CA ASP A 109 16.27 -12.85 -4.25
C ASP A 109 17.77 -13.11 -4.01
N GLU A 110 18.57 -12.13 -3.58
CA GLU A 110 20.01 -12.31 -3.33
C GLU A 110 20.34 -12.78 -1.90
N ASP A 111 19.48 -12.52 -0.91
CA ASP A 111 19.72 -12.97 0.48
C ASP A 111 19.37 -14.46 0.71
N SER A 112 18.71 -15.13 -0.25
CA SER A 112 18.42 -16.57 -0.21
C SER A 112 19.59 -17.46 -0.63
N TYR A 113 20.70 -16.89 -1.10
CA TYR A 113 21.79 -17.69 -1.64
C TYR A 113 23.07 -17.51 -0.84
N TYR A 114 23.41 -18.51 0.01
CA TYR A 114 24.74 -19.13 0.22
C TYR A 114 24.74 -20.00 1.49
N PRO A 115 25.66 -20.99 1.68
CA PRO A 115 26.54 -21.70 0.75
C PRO A 115 26.54 -23.25 0.97
N GLY A 116 26.75 -24.06 -0.07
CA GLY A 116 27.01 -25.49 0.19
C GLY A 116 27.04 -26.44 -1.00
N ALA A 117 28.03 -26.32 -1.88
CA ALA A 117 28.49 -27.47 -2.64
C ALA A 117 29.99 -27.31 -2.94
N LYS A 118 30.82 -27.77 -1.99
CA LYS A 118 32.12 -28.30 -2.37
C LYS A 118 31.87 -29.64 -3.04
N SER A 119 32.44 -29.84 -4.22
CA SER A 119 32.94 -31.15 -4.64
C SER A 119 34.28 -30.99 -5.33
#